data_AF-A0A7S2TMV4-F1
#
_entry.id   AF-A0A7S2TMV4-F1
#
_cell.length_a   1.000
_cell.length_b   1.000
_cell.length_c   1.000
_cell.angle_alpha   90.00
_cell.angle_beta   90.00
_cell.angle_gamma   90.00
#
_symmetry.space_group_name_H-M   'P 1'
#
loop_
_entity.id
_entity.type
_entity.pdbx_description
1 polymer ?
#
loop_
_entity_poly.entity_id
_entity_poly.type
_entity_poly.pdbx_seq_one_letter_code
_entity_poly.pdbx_strand_id
1 'polypeptide(L)'
;SRIPLVLIQMKKYLFENNGLQTEGIFRLAPDANECKKVKDLLDRAKFKKCDDINVIANLIKVWLREMPARLLQDIAPSTIQDCKDSKGALKIVDSIKEPNKSVLLWLLDMLVEVAKWSHVNKMNPRNLAIVMAPNLFTADNLDPMAGLAYSQQMSKFLYQAIMGRMAVIEFESKKSSSS
;
A
#
# COMPACT_ATOMS: atom_id res chain seq x y z
N SER A 1 6.21 -15.97 -2.59
CA SER A 1 4.95 -16.58 -2.08
C SER A 1 3.77 -16.19 -2.96
N ARG A 2 2.61 -16.86 -2.82
CA ARG A 2 1.39 -16.47 -3.55
C ARG A 2 0.73 -15.26 -2.88
N ILE A 3 0.31 -14.28 -3.67
CA ILE A 3 -0.49 -13.15 -3.20
C ILE A 3 -1.94 -13.62 -3.01
N PRO A 4 -2.62 -13.25 -1.91
CA PRO A 4 -4.03 -13.55 -1.70
C PRO A 4 -4.90 -13.12 -2.89
N LEU A 5 -5.77 -14.02 -3.37
CA LEU A 5 -6.59 -13.78 -4.56
C LEU A 5 -7.50 -12.54 -4.42
N VAL A 6 -8.00 -12.27 -3.22
CA VAL A 6 -8.84 -11.10 -2.95
C VAL A 6 -8.10 -9.79 -3.20
N LEU A 7 -6.80 -9.70 -2.86
CA LEU A 7 -5.97 -8.53 -3.17
C LEU A 7 -5.79 -8.36 -4.67
N ILE A 8 -5.50 -9.47 -5.39
CA ILE A 8 -5.37 -9.47 -6.84
C ILE A 8 -6.69 -9.01 -7.49
N GLN A 9 -7.83 -9.54 -7.03
CA GLN A 9 -9.16 -9.17 -7.52
C GLN A 9 -9.46 -7.69 -7.28
N MET A 10 -9.19 -7.17 -6.07
CA MET A 10 -9.42 -5.76 -5.75
C MET A 10 -8.52 -4.82 -6.58
N LYS A 11 -7.22 -5.12 -6.72
CA LYS A 11 -6.32 -4.33 -7.58
C LYS A 11 -6.75 -4.35 -9.04
N LYS A 12 -7.11 -5.54 -9.56
CA LYS A 12 -7.59 -5.67 -10.93
C LYS A 12 -8.83 -4.82 -11.16
N TYR A 13 -9.83 -4.96 -10.30
CA TYR A 13 -11.05 -4.17 -10.38
C TYR A 13 -10.77 -2.67 -10.27
N LEU A 14 -9.90 -2.26 -9.34
CA LEU A 14 -9.47 -0.87 -9.16
C LEU A 14 -8.93 -0.28 -10.46
N PHE A 15 -8.05 -1.01 -11.16
CA PHE A 15 -7.39 -0.52 -12.37
C PHE A 15 -8.32 -0.53 -13.59
N GLU A 16 -9.21 -1.52 -13.70
CA GLU A 16 -10.18 -1.64 -14.79
C GLU A 16 -11.33 -0.62 -14.68
N ASN A 17 -11.57 -0.03 -13.51
CA ASN A 17 -12.70 0.86 -13.24
C ASN A 17 -12.23 2.28 -12.85
N ASN A 18 -11.29 2.84 -13.61
CA ASN A 18 -10.79 4.22 -13.49
C ASN A 18 -10.11 4.60 -12.16
N GLY A 19 -9.77 3.65 -11.29
CA GLY A 19 -9.16 3.94 -10.00
C GLY A 19 -7.81 4.66 -10.09
N LEU A 20 -7.08 4.51 -11.19
CA LEU A 20 -5.83 5.26 -11.43
C LEU A 20 -6.06 6.74 -11.74
N GLN A 21 -7.23 7.09 -12.27
CA GLN A 21 -7.62 8.46 -12.62
C GLN A 21 -8.44 9.14 -11.52
N THR A 22 -9.03 8.38 -10.59
CA THR A 22 -9.86 8.92 -9.51
C THR A 22 -9.07 9.85 -8.60
N GLU A 23 -9.48 11.11 -8.54
CA GLU A 23 -8.86 12.10 -7.66
C GLU A 23 -8.93 11.66 -6.18
N GLY A 24 -7.79 11.69 -5.50
CA GLY A 24 -7.70 11.34 -4.09
C GLY A 24 -7.90 9.86 -3.79
N ILE A 25 -7.70 8.95 -4.76
CA ILE A 25 -7.79 7.51 -4.52
C ILE A 25 -6.91 7.09 -3.31
N PHE A 26 -7.43 6.19 -2.46
CA PHE A 26 -6.90 5.83 -1.13
C PHE A 26 -6.97 6.91 -0.03
N ARG A 27 -7.10 8.21 -0.37
CA ARG A 27 -7.25 9.30 0.60
C ARG A 27 -8.70 9.50 1.03
N LEU A 28 -9.63 9.48 0.08
CA LEU A 28 -11.04 9.74 0.36
C LEU A 28 -11.69 8.58 1.12
N ALA A 29 -12.52 8.92 2.10
CA ALA A 29 -13.29 7.95 2.86
C ALA A 29 -14.61 7.66 2.13
N PRO A 30 -14.84 6.41 1.69
CA PRO A 30 -16.12 6.01 1.09
C PRO A 30 -17.21 5.79 2.15
N ASP A 31 -18.45 5.55 1.70
CA ASP A 31 -19.56 5.19 2.58
C ASP A 31 -19.27 3.88 3.34
N ALA A 32 -19.51 3.90 4.65
CA ALA A 32 -19.20 2.77 5.53
C ALA A 32 -20.14 1.58 5.31
N ASN A 33 -21.41 1.81 4.96
CA ASN A 33 -22.36 0.75 4.69
C ASN A 33 -22.05 0.06 3.36
N GLU A 34 -21.65 0.83 2.35
CA GLU A 34 -21.17 0.28 1.07
C GLU A 34 -19.89 -0.55 1.29
N CYS A 35 -18.93 -0.05 2.08
CA CYS A 35 -17.74 -0.83 2.44
C CYS A 35 -18.10 -2.17 3.09
N LYS A 36 -19.01 -2.17 4.06
CA LYS A 36 -19.45 -3.40 4.73
C LYS A 36 -20.09 -4.37 3.74
N LYS A 37 -21.00 -3.89 2.89
CA LYS A 37 -21.67 -4.69 1.86
C LYS A 37 -20.66 -5.30 0.88
N VAL A 38 -19.72 -4.50 0.37
CA VAL A 38 -18.74 -4.97 -0.61
C VAL A 38 -17.73 -5.93 0.03
N LYS A 39 -17.31 -5.68 1.27
CA LYS A 39 -16.50 -6.61 2.05
C LYS A 39 -17.19 -7.97 2.20
N ASP A 40 -18.45 -7.99 2.62
CA ASP A 40 -19.23 -9.23 2.76
C ASP A 40 -19.35 -10.00 1.43
N LEU A 41 -19.44 -9.30 0.31
CA LEU A 41 -19.45 -9.90 -1.03
C LEU A 41 -18.08 -10.48 -1.41
N LEU A 42 -16.99 -9.80 -1.10
CA LEU A 42 -15.62 -10.30 -1.31
C LEU A 42 -15.34 -11.53 -0.46
N ASP A 43 -15.69 -11.49 0.82
CA ASP A 43 -15.49 -12.60 1.78
C ASP A 43 -16.26 -13.86 1.36
N ARG A 44 -17.41 -13.70 0.70
CA ARG A 44 -18.22 -14.80 0.15
C ARG A 44 -17.88 -15.17 -1.29
N ALA A 45 -16.84 -14.56 -1.89
CA ALA A 45 -16.48 -14.70 -3.32
C ALA A 45 -17.65 -14.43 -4.29
N LYS A 46 -18.56 -13.52 -3.93
CA LYS A 46 -19.73 -13.09 -4.73
C LYS A 46 -19.62 -11.67 -5.26
N PHE A 47 -18.48 -11.01 -5.06
CA PHE A 47 -18.22 -9.67 -5.58
C PHE A 47 -18.28 -9.65 -7.12
N LYS A 48 -18.98 -8.65 -7.67
CA LYS A 48 -19.15 -8.45 -9.12
C LYS A 48 -18.84 -7.01 -9.54
N LYS A 49 -19.38 -6.05 -8.81
CA LYS A 49 -19.22 -4.62 -9.06
C LYS A 49 -19.31 -3.80 -7.79
N CYS A 50 -18.78 -2.60 -7.86
CA CYS A 50 -18.79 -1.53 -6.88
C CYS A 50 -19.01 -0.21 -7.61
N ASP A 51 -19.94 0.61 -7.13
CA ASP A 51 -20.29 1.86 -7.80
C ASP A 51 -19.32 2.98 -7.39
N ASP A 52 -18.90 3.05 -6.11
CA ASP A 52 -17.80 3.90 -5.66
C ASP A 52 -16.47 3.13 -5.63
N ILE A 53 -15.51 3.56 -6.45
CA ILE A 53 -14.19 2.94 -6.53
C ILE A 53 -13.34 3.17 -5.28
N ASN A 54 -13.62 4.22 -4.49
CA ASN A 54 -12.93 4.46 -3.22
C ASN A 54 -13.22 3.38 -2.18
N VAL A 55 -14.35 2.67 -2.30
CA VAL A 55 -14.65 1.48 -1.50
C VAL A 55 -13.59 0.41 -1.72
N ILE A 56 -13.24 0.09 -2.97
CA ILE A 56 -12.23 -0.93 -3.28
C ILE A 56 -10.85 -0.51 -2.77
N ALA A 57 -10.47 0.76 -2.97
CA ALA A 57 -9.23 1.30 -2.43
C ALA A 57 -9.19 1.24 -0.89
N ASN A 58 -10.31 1.55 -0.23
CA ASN A 58 -10.42 1.44 1.22
C ASN A 58 -10.36 0.00 1.71
N LEU A 59 -10.98 -0.95 1.00
CA LEU A 59 -10.97 -2.37 1.38
C LEU A 59 -9.58 -3.00 1.22
N ILE A 60 -8.75 -2.55 0.29
CA ILE A 60 -7.32 -2.92 0.27
C ILE A 60 -6.62 -2.47 1.56
N LYS A 61 -6.85 -1.22 2.00
CA LYS A 61 -6.32 -0.72 3.28
C LYS A 61 -6.85 -1.50 4.47
N VAL A 62 -8.14 -1.83 4.48
CA VAL A 62 -8.80 -2.64 5.53
C VAL A 62 -8.24 -4.06 5.56
N TRP A 63 -7.94 -4.67 4.41
CA TRP A 63 -7.36 -6.00 4.37
C TRP A 63 -5.98 -6.04 5.05
N LEU A 64 -5.11 -5.09 4.72
CA LEU A 64 -3.82 -4.87 5.42
C LEU A 64 -4.06 -4.51 6.89
N ARG A 65 -5.13 -3.74 7.10
CA ARG A 65 -5.89 -3.33 8.30
C ARG A 65 -6.28 -4.48 9.24
N GLU A 66 -6.41 -5.70 8.75
CA GLU A 66 -7.01 -6.80 9.53
C GLU A 66 -6.11 -8.04 9.56
N MET A 67 -4.89 -7.97 9.00
CA MET A 67 -3.93 -9.05 9.13
C MET A 67 -3.61 -9.33 10.61
N PRO A 68 -3.48 -10.62 11.03
CA PRO A 68 -3.19 -10.98 12.42
C PRO A 68 -1.93 -10.31 12.98
N ALA A 69 -0.89 -10.22 12.15
CA ALA A 69 0.26 -9.35 12.36
C ALA A 69 0.35 -8.39 11.17
N ARG A 70 0.58 -7.11 11.45
CA ARG A 70 0.72 -6.10 10.40
C ARG A 70 1.92 -6.41 9.52
N LEU A 71 1.84 -5.97 8.27
CA LEU A 71 2.83 -6.28 7.26
C LEU A 71 4.27 -5.87 7.66
N LEU A 72 4.41 -4.79 8.44
CA LEU A 72 5.68 -4.27 8.94
C LEU A 72 5.82 -4.40 10.46
N GLN A 73 5.00 -5.21 11.12
CA GLN A 73 4.98 -5.31 12.60
C GLN A 73 6.31 -5.85 13.16
N ASP A 74 6.95 -6.77 12.45
CA ASP A 74 8.16 -7.46 12.91
C ASP A 74 9.45 -6.66 12.63
N ILE A 75 9.35 -5.48 12.05
CA ILE A 75 10.51 -4.63 11.78
C ILE A 75 10.81 -3.81 13.02
N ALA A 76 12.04 -3.90 13.51
CA ALA A 76 12.47 -3.13 14.67
C ALA A 76 12.35 -1.62 14.38
N PRO A 77 11.79 -0.82 15.32
CA PRO A 77 11.66 0.63 15.13
C PRO A 77 12.98 1.33 14.79
N SER A 78 14.10 0.90 15.40
CA SER A 78 15.44 1.43 15.09
C SER A 78 15.83 1.22 13.62
N THR A 79 15.47 0.08 13.03
CA THR A 79 15.74 -0.20 11.62
C THR A 79 14.97 0.75 10.70
N ILE A 80 13.73 1.09 11.06
CA ILE A 80 12.93 2.09 10.35
C ILE A 80 13.53 3.49 10.51
N GLN A 81 13.95 3.85 11.72
CA GLN A 81 14.53 5.14 12.04
C GLN A 81 15.86 5.39 11.31
N ASP A 82 16.70 4.36 11.19
CA ASP A 82 18.00 4.42 10.52
C ASP A 82 17.89 4.43 8.99
N CYS A 83 16.69 4.19 8.44
CA CYS A 83 16.43 4.24 7.01
C CYS A 83 16.44 5.70 6.49
N LYS A 84 17.55 6.10 5.86
CA LYS A 84 17.73 7.48 5.35
C LYS A 84 17.28 7.68 3.91
N ASP A 85 17.40 6.66 3.07
CA ASP A 85 17.19 6.75 1.63
C ASP A 85 16.47 5.52 1.05
N SER A 86 16.19 5.58 -0.25
CA SER A 86 15.48 4.53 -0.97
C SER A 86 16.27 3.21 -1.05
N LYS A 87 17.60 3.27 -1.10
CA LYS A 87 18.47 2.07 -1.10
C LYS A 87 18.38 1.33 0.24
N GLY A 88 18.43 2.06 1.35
CA GLY A 88 18.22 1.52 2.69
C GLY A 88 16.84 0.90 2.84
N ALA A 89 15.80 1.59 2.36
CA ALA A 89 14.43 1.07 2.40
C ALA A 89 14.28 -0.25 1.64
N LEU A 90 14.87 -0.36 0.43
CA LEU A 90 14.84 -1.62 -0.33
C LEU A 90 15.57 -2.76 0.38
N LYS A 91 16.71 -2.49 1.03
CA LYS A 91 17.40 -3.52 1.85
C LYS A 91 16.53 -4.05 2.98
N ILE A 92 15.76 -3.17 3.63
CA ILE A 92 14.81 -3.56 4.67
C ILE A 92 13.65 -4.36 4.07
N VAL A 93 13.08 -3.91 2.94
CA VAL A 93 12.06 -4.69 2.21
C VAL A 93 12.59 -6.08 1.86
N ASP A 94 13.87 -6.18 1.50
CA ASP A 94 14.50 -7.44 1.13
C ASP A 94 14.72 -8.40 2.29
N SER A 95 14.87 -7.90 3.52
CA SER A 95 15.05 -8.70 4.73
C SER A 95 13.75 -9.21 5.33
N ILE A 96 12.60 -8.70 4.90
CA ILE A 96 11.29 -9.17 5.34
C ILE A 96 11.12 -10.64 4.91
N LYS A 97 10.60 -11.45 5.83
CA LYS A 97 10.34 -12.86 5.58
C LYS A 97 9.07 -13.05 4.75
N GLU A 98 9.04 -14.14 4.01
CA GLU A 98 7.82 -14.61 3.37
C GLU A 98 6.80 -15.08 4.43
N PRO A 99 5.48 -14.90 4.22
CA PRO A 99 4.83 -14.38 3.00
C PRO A 99 4.73 -12.84 2.91
N ASN A 100 5.11 -12.11 3.97
CA ASN A 100 4.91 -10.66 4.07
C ASN A 100 5.70 -9.88 3.00
N LYS A 101 6.92 -10.32 2.68
CA LYS A 101 7.72 -9.69 1.61
C LYS A 101 6.99 -9.66 0.28
N SER A 102 6.41 -10.78 -0.14
CA SER A 102 5.65 -10.85 -1.40
C SER A 102 4.47 -9.88 -1.40
N VAL A 103 3.71 -9.80 -0.30
CA VAL A 103 2.57 -8.87 -0.18
C VAL A 103 3.03 -7.41 -0.21
N LEU A 104 4.14 -7.08 0.46
CA LEU A 104 4.69 -5.73 0.44
C LEU A 104 5.20 -5.32 -0.95
N LEU A 105 5.91 -6.20 -1.65
CA LEU A 105 6.35 -5.93 -3.02
C LEU A 105 5.16 -5.71 -3.96
N TRP A 106 4.12 -6.55 -3.85
CA TRP A 106 2.87 -6.37 -4.58
C TRP A 106 2.20 -5.02 -4.29
N LEU A 107 2.19 -4.60 -3.02
CA LEU A 107 1.65 -3.31 -2.60
C LEU A 107 2.48 -2.16 -3.18
N LEU A 108 3.81 -2.23 -3.07
CA LEU A 108 4.71 -1.21 -3.61
C LEU A 108 4.52 -1.08 -5.13
N ASP A 109 4.43 -2.19 -5.87
CA ASP A 109 4.16 -2.17 -7.31
C ASP A 109 2.85 -1.44 -7.63
N MET A 110 1.78 -1.72 -6.89
CA MET A 110 0.50 -1.04 -7.06
C MET A 110 0.60 0.46 -6.76
N LEU A 111 1.29 0.84 -5.68
CA LEU A 111 1.46 2.25 -5.31
C LEU A 111 2.30 3.02 -6.34
N VAL A 112 3.31 2.38 -6.93
CA VAL A 112 4.08 2.96 -8.03
C VAL A 112 3.17 3.24 -9.24
N GLU A 113 2.32 2.29 -9.62
CA GLU A 113 1.36 2.50 -10.70
C GLU A 113 0.42 3.67 -10.40
N VAL A 114 -0.13 3.77 -9.18
CA VAL A 114 -0.98 4.92 -8.78
C VAL A 114 -0.21 6.23 -8.84
N ALA A 115 1.05 6.25 -8.38
CA ALA A 115 1.89 7.45 -8.36
C ALA A 115 2.23 7.98 -9.76
N LYS A 116 2.37 7.10 -10.77
CA LYS A 116 2.57 7.49 -12.18
C LYS A 116 1.42 8.36 -12.70
N TRP A 117 0.21 8.16 -12.17
CA TRP A 117 -0.99 8.93 -12.52
C TRP A 117 -1.23 10.15 -11.61
N SER A 118 -0.25 10.53 -10.78
CA SER A 118 -0.38 11.63 -9.81
C SER A 118 -0.73 13.00 -10.42
N HIS A 119 -0.42 13.22 -11.70
CA HIS A 119 -0.84 14.41 -12.43
C HIS A 119 -2.37 14.51 -12.58
N VAL A 120 -3.08 13.37 -12.64
CA VAL A 120 -4.55 13.27 -12.67
C VAL A 120 -5.11 13.06 -11.26
N ASN A 121 -4.75 11.94 -10.62
CA ASN A 121 -5.37 11.52 -9.34
C ASN A 121 -4.89 12.29 -8.10
N LYS A 122 -3.87 13.15 -8.24
CA LYS A 122 -3.27 13.99 -7.18
C LYS A 122 -2.59 13.22 -6.04
N MET A 123 -2.33 11.92 -6.22
CA MET A 123 -1.70 11.04 -5.24
C MET A 123 -0.26 10.73 -5.63
N ASN A 124 0.66 11.62 -5.25
CA ASN A 124 2.11 11.40 -5.39
C ASN A 124 2.63 10.37 -4.35
N PRO A 125 3.89 9.89 -4.46
CA PRO A 125 4.46 8.90 -3.52
C PRO A 125 4.38 9.30 -2.05
N ARG A 126 4.52 10.60 -1.73
CA ARG A 126 4.42 11.10 -0.36
C ARG A 126 3.00 10.99 0.17
N ASN A 127 2.01 11.41 -0.62
CA ASN A 127 0.59 11.34 -0.24
C ASN A 127 0.15 9.89 -0.04
N LEU A 128 0.57 8.99 -0.94
CA LEU A 128 0.31 7.56 -0.83
C LEU A 128 0.93 6.95 0.43
N ALA A 129 2.18 7.32 0.74
CA ALA A 129 2.85 6.82 1.94
C ALA A 129 2.11 7.23 3.23
N ILE A 130 1.66 8.48 3.33
CA ILE A 130 0.93 9.00 4.49
C ILE A 130 -0.36 8.22 4.73
N VAL A 131 -1.16 7.96 3.68
CA VAL A 131 -2.46 7.29 3.84
C VAL A 131 -2.36 5.78 3.96
N MET A 132 -1.28 5.17 3.45
CA MET A 132 -1.09 3.73 3.46
C MET A 132 -0.35 3.24 4.71
N ALA A 133 0.67 3.96 5.18
CA ALA A 133 1.53 3.52 6.29
C ALA A 133 0.76 3.12 7.56
N PRO A 134 -0.28 3.84 8.03
CA PRO A 134 -1.04 3.46 9.22
C PRO A 134 -1.76 2.09 9.12
N ASN A 135 -1.84 1.51 7.92
CA ASN A 135 -2.44 0.19 7.70
C ASN A 135 -1.40 -0.94 7.75
N LEU A 136 -0.11 -0.62 7.92
CA LEU A 136 1.00 -1.56 7.82
C LEU A 136 1.72 -1.82 9.15
N PHE A 137 1.38 -1.11 10.21
CA PHE A 137 1.94 -1.28 11.56
C PHE A 137 0.87 -0.94 12.62
N THR A 138 1.11 -1.36 13.86
CA THR A 138 0.28 -1.04 15.02
C THR A 138 1.08 -0.15 15.97
N ALA A 139 0.44 0.90 16.51
CA ALA A 139 1.02 1.79 17.52
C ALA A 139 0.21 1.82 18.83
N ASP A 140 -0.70 0.86 19.02
CA ASP A 140 -1.71 0.86 20.08
C ASP A 140 -1.12 0.85 21.51
N ASN A 141 0.14 0.43 21.66
CA ASN A 141 0.85 0.36 22.95
C ASN A 141 1.75 1.58 23.21
N LEU A 142 1.76 2.57 22.32
CA LEU A 142 2.54 3.79 22.47
C LEU A 142 1.67 4.91 23.03
N ASP A 143 2.25 5.81 23.82
CA ASP A 143 1.56 7.05 24.16
C ASP A 143 1.29 7.88 22.89
N PRO A 144 0.31 8.81 22.90
CA PRO A 144 -0.09 9.54 21.70
C PRO A 144 1.05 10.28 20.97
N MET A 145 2.02 10.83 21.71
CA MET A 145 3.13 11.58 21.14
C MET A 145 4.12 10.63 20.44
N ALA A 146 4.48 9.53 21.12
CA ALA A 146 5.33 8.49 20.56
C ALA A 146 4.66 7.79 19.36
N GLY A 147 3.36 7.51 19.43
CA GLY A 147 2.58 6.93 18.34
C GLY A 147 2.54 7.81 17.10
N LEU A 148 2.38 9.13 17.27
CA LEU A 148 2.45 10.09 16.17
C LEU A 148 3.84 10.13 15.54
N ALA A 149 4.89 10.22 16.37
CA ALA A 149 6.28 10.23 15.89
C ALA A 149 6.60 8.95 15.11
N TYR A 150 6.19 7.78 15.62
CA TYR A 150 6.37 6.52 14.94
C TYR A 150 5.60 6.46 13.61
N SER A 151 4.37 6.97 13.57
CA SER A 151 3.58 7.05 12.35
C SER A 151 4.23 7.91 11.26
N GLN A 152 4.86 9.03 11.65
CA GLN A 152 5.62 9.88 10.74
C GLN A 152 6.87 9.15 10.20
N GLN A 153 7.58 8.42 11.06
CA GLN A 153 8.74 7.61 10.65
C GLN A 153 8.33 6.50 9.67
N MET A 154 7.25 5.78 9.96
CA MET A 154 6.71 4.74 9.08
C MET A 154 6.28 5.30 7.72
N SER A 155 5.64 6.49 7.72
CA SER A 155 5.28 7.18 6.47
C SER A 155 6.52 7.58 5.66
N LYS A 156 7.58 8.06 6.33
CA LYS A 156 8.86 8.38 5.68
C LYS A 156 9.53 7.14 5.11
N PHE A 157 9.56 6.03 5.84
CA PHE A 157 10.08 4.76 5.35
C PHE A 157 9.31 4.27 4.13
N LEU A 158 7.98 4.26 4.19
CA LEU A 158 7.15 3.80 3.07
C LEU A 158 7.34 4.69 1.84
N TYR A 159 7.49 6.01 2.01
CA TYR A 159 7.87 6.91 0.93
C TYR A 159 9.20 6.48 0.28
N GLN A 160 10.24 6.22 1.07
CA GLN A 160 11.54 5.78 0.54
C GLN A 160 11.44 4.41 -0.17
N ALA A 161 10.63 3.50 0.35
CA ALA A 161 10.37 2.20 -0.27
C ALA A 161 9.65 2.35 -1.64
N ILE A 162 8.65 3.23 -1.73
CA ILE A 162 7.98 3.55 -3.01
C ILE A 162 9.00 4.13 -3.99
N MET A 163 9.77 5.14 -3.58
CA MET A 163 10.79 5.76 -4.45
C MET A 163 11.84 4.75 -4.92
N GLY A 164 12.30 3.86 -4.04
CA GLY A 164 13.21 2.78 -4.40
C GLY A 164 12.61 1.83 -5.42
N ARG A 165 11.36 1.42 -5.20
CA ARG A 165 10.66 0.51 -6.12
C ARG A 165 10.42 1.15 -7.49
N MET A 166 10.09 2.44 -7.54
CA MET A 166 9.98 3.20 -8.80
C MET A 166 11.28 3.12 -9.61
N ALA A 167 12.42 3.39 -8.96
CA ALA A 167 13.73 3.36 -9.63
C ALA A 167 14.09 1.97 -10.17
N VAL A 168 13.73 0.89 -9.44
CA VAL A 168 13.91 -0.49 -9.90
C VAL A 168 13.07 -0.75 -11.17
N ILE A 169 11.78 -0.41 -11.16
CA ILE A 169 10.88 -0.62 -12.30
C ILE A 169 11.34 0.18 -13.53
N GLU A 170 11.78 1.42 -13.34
CA GLU A 170 12.31 2.26 -14.44
C GLU A 170 13.59 1.67 -15.03
N PHE A 171 14.48 1.13 -14.20
CA PHE A 171 15.69 0.47 -14.65
C PHE A 171 15.40 -0.81 -15.44
N GLU A 172 14.49 -1.66 -14.95
CA GLU A 172 14.06 -2.90 -15.63
C GLU A 172 13.39 -2.61 -16.98
N SER A 173 12.59 -1.54 -17.05
CA SER A 173 11.94 -1.09 -18.29
C SER A 173 12.96 -0.67 -19.35
N LYS A 174 13.97 0.13 -18.96
CA LYS A 174 15.05 0.57 -19.87
C LYS A 174 15.88 -0.60 -20.42
N LYS A 175 16.15 -1.61 -19.58
CA LYS A 175 16.90 -2.81 -20.00
C LYS A 175 16.11 -3.63 -21.02
N SER A 176 14.80 -3.74 -20.83
CA SER A 176 13.90 -4.48 -21.72
C SER A 176 13.69 -3.77 -23.07
N SER A 177 13.74 -2.44 -23.12
CA SER A 177 13.68 -1.67 -24.38
C SER A 177 15.00 -1.65 -25.17
N SER A 178 16.11 -2.09 -24.56
CA SER A 178 17.45 -2.09 -25.18
C SER A 178 17.92 -3.50 -25.61
N SER A 179 17.06 -4.51 -25.45
CA SER A 179 17.29 -5.90 -25.88
C SER A 179 16.30 -6.25 -27.00
#